data_AF-A0A178MKP8-F1
#
_entry.id   AF-A0A178MKP8-F1
#
_cell.length_a   1.000
_cell.length_b   1.000
_cell.length_c   1.000
_cell.angle_alpha   90.00
_cell.angle_beta   90.00
_cell.angle_gamma   90.00
#
_symmetry.space_group_name_H-M   'P 1'
#
loop_
_entity.id
_entity.type
_entity.pdbx_description
1 polymer ?
#
loop_
_entity_poly.entity_id
_entity_poly.type
_entity_poly.pdbx_seq_one_letter_code
_entity_poly.pdbx_strand_id
1 'polypeptide(L)'
;MQHQLAQQLRQLSAQRWRQHAIETLVRVVSAGFIIACIGAILPVLGLPSLPPALLGWIIAGSAVIGGMQALLFRLTPPIAARRLDRRFQLQEQLSTALELNGAPSGVAAQLAQQALESTNRIQHYVKRTRRPLWPDAFMLGALLLVLAGLQALVSPPIPPVGSAEPLPALNQPDPVVEAPSPEPPPPAGEPIAASGTDPGVLSALADALRDQSITRPAAEALDRGDISGAADALRELADQMGEISPAAREAIAEALREAAREIAQARPDLADQMRATADALQFGDALAGAAGVEALADALERQPAAPVADGGGGGAGNAPGSQRREQAFSPLGTDGRPFELESSGDGQVPAEGTSTGQPGSNQPGGLSIRSSGGSASGPVQAADDPLRIPTDVRDVVRNYFSP
;
A
#
# COMPACT_ATOMS: atom_id res chain seq x y z
N MET A 1 27.43 -25.88 19.09
CA MET A 1 26.38 -25.49 18.10
C MET A 1 24.99 -25.39 18.73
N GLN A 2 24.50 -26.39 19.49
CA GLN A 2 23.17 -26.33 20.14
C GLN A 2 22.96 -25.12 21.07
N HIS A 3 23.95 -24.78 21.91
CA HIS A 3 23.89 -23.57 22.74
C HIS A 3 23.82 -22.28 21.91
N GLN A 4 24.45 -22.23 20.73
CA GLN A 4 24.35 -21.07 19.84
C GLN A 4 22.95 -20.95 19.24
N LEU A 5 22.33 -22.05 18.82
CA LEU A 5 20.96 -22.06 18.30
C LEU A 5 19.96 -21.62 19.38
N ALA A 6 20.08 -22.15 20.59
CA ALA A 6 19.25 -21.74 21.72
C ALA A 6 19.45 -20.26 22.09
N GLN A 7 20.68 -19.75 22.03
CA GLN A 7 20.98 -18.33 22.24
C GLN A 7 20.39 -17.45 21.12
N GLN A 8 20.50 -17.85 19.85
CA GLN A 8 19.94 -17.11 18.71
C GLN A 8 18.40 -17.07 18.77
N LEU A 9 17.75 -18.18 19.13
CA LEU A 9 16.30 -18.21 19.33
C LEU A 9 15.87 -17.30 20.49
N ARG A 10 16.61 -17.28 21.60
CA ARG A 10 16.37 -16.34 22.71
C ARG A 10 16.56 -14.89 22.28
N GLN A 11 17.57 -14.58 21.45
CA GLN A 11 17.78 -13.24 20.93
C GLN A 11 16.64 -12.82 20.00
N LEU A 12 16.20 -13.71 19.10
CA LEU A 12 15.09 -13.45 18.18
C LEU A 12 13.75 -13.27 18.92
N SER A 13 13.47 -14.13 19.91
CA SER A 13 12.25 -14.01 20.70
C SER A 13 12.27 -12.75 21.56
N ALA A 14 13.41 -12.42 22.19
CA ALA A 14 13.57 -11.19 22.95
C ALA A 14 13.41 -9.95 22.06
N GLN A 15 13.94 -9.98 20.84
CA GLN A 15 13.82 -8.87 19.91
C GLN A 15 12.37 -8.66 19.45
N ARG A 16 11.65 -9.73 19.08
CA ARG A 16 10.22 -9.65 18.76
C ARG A 16 9.38 -9.20 19.95
N TRP A 17 9.67 -9.71 21.15
CA TRP A 17 8.99 -9.30 22.37
C TRP A 17 9.19 -7.82 22.63
N ARG A 18 10.42 -7.29 22.50
CA ARG A 18 10.69 -5.85 22.63
C ARG A 18 9.89 -5.03 21.64
N GLN A 19 9.82 -5.45 20.38
CA GLN A 19 9.05 -4.71 19.37
C GLN A 19 7.56 -4.71 19.68
N HIS A 20 6.98 -5.87 19.97
CA HIS A 20 5.57 -5.94 20.30
C HIS A 20 5.25 -5.19 21.60
N ALA A 21 6.13 -5.28 22.60
CA ALA A 21 6.01 -4.51 23.84
C ALA A 21 6.03 -3.00 23.57
N ILE A 22 6.94 -2.52 22.72
CA ILE A 22 7.01 -1.10 22.33
C ILE A 22 5.74 -0.68 21.59
N GLU A 23 5.31 -1.43 20.58
CA GLU A 23 4.12 -1.12 19.78
C GLU A 23 2.85 -1.08 20.66
N THR A 24 2.66 -2.06 21.54
CA THR A 24 1.51 -2.10 22.46
C THR A 24 1.59 -0.98 23.48
N LEU A 25 2.77 -0.69 24.05
CA LEU A 25 2.94 0.41 25.01
C LEU A 25 2.63 1.75 24.34
N VAL A 26 3.15 1.98 23.14
CA VAL A 26 2.89 3.18 22.34
C VAL A 26 1.39 3.34 22.08
N ARG A 27 0.68 2.30 21.62
CA ARG A 27 -0.76 2.37 21.34
C ARG A 27 -1.61 2.63 22.59
N VAL A 28 -1.27 2.01 23.71
CA VAL A 28 -2.03 2.20 24.96
C VAL A 28 -1.76 3.58 25.55
N VAL A 29 -0.51 4.05 25.52
CA VAL A 29 -0.16 5.40 25.97
C VAL A 29 -0.77 6.47 25.07
N SER A 30 -0.74 6.29 23.74
CA SER A 30 -1.37 7.22 22.81
C SER A 30 -2.88 7.31 23.04
N ALA A 31 -3.55 6.17 23.29
CA ALA A 31 -4.97 6.17 23.64
C ALA A 31 -5.26 6.93 24.94
N GLY A 32 -4.47 6.71 26.00
CA GLY A 32 -4.60 7.45 27.27
C GLY A 32 -4.42 8.96 27.08
N PHE A 33 -3.50 9.34 26.20
CA PHE A 33 -3.18 10.72 25.91
C PHE A 33 -4.25 11.41 25.02
N ILE A 34 -4.87 10.68 24.08
CA ILE A 34 -6.05 11.16 23.36
C ILE A 34 -7.21 11.43 24.33
N ILE A 35 -7.46 10.53 25.28
CA ILE A 35 -8.49 10.72 26.32
C ILE A 35 -8.18 11.97 27.17
N ALA A 36 -6.90 12.16 27.53
CA ALA A 36 -6.47 13.35 28.25
C ALA A 36 -6.66 14.64 27.43
N CYS A 37 -6.33 14.64 26.14
CA CYS A 37 -6.58 15.78 25.25
C CYS A 37 -8.07 16.12 25.14
N ILE A 38 -8.94 15.11 24.99
CA ILE A 38 -10.40 15.32 24.99
C ILE A 38 -10.83 15.96 26.32
N GLY A 39 -10.37 15.42 27.45
CA GLY A 39 -10.64 15.96 28.79
C GLY A 39 -10.21 17.42 28.97
N ALA A 40 -9.09 17.82 28.36
CA ALA A 40 -8.59 19.19 28.38
C ALA A 40 -9.39 20.16 27.49
N ILE A 41 -10.05 19.65 26.44
CA ILE A 41 -10.88 20.45 25.52
C ILE A 41 -12.28 20.71 26.10
N LEU A 42 -12.82 19.82 26.94
CA LEU A 42 -14.14 19.98 27.58
C LEU A 42 -14.43 21.39 28.18
N PRO A 43 -13.54 22.03 28.96
CA PRO A 43 -13.80 23.36 29.49
C PRO A 43 -13.99 24.44 28.42
N VAL A 44 -13.37 24.29 27.24
CA VAL A 44 -13.55 25.21 26.10
C VAL A 44 -14.97 25.15 25.56
N LEU A 45 -15.65 24.00 25.69
CA LEU A 45 -17.05 23.81 25.31
C LEU A 45 -18.04 24.21 26.42
N GLY A 46 -17.57 24.75 27.55
CA GLY A 46 -18.42 25.10 28.69
C GLY A 46 -18.85 23.91 29.55
N LEU A 47 -18.23 22.73 29.37
CA LEU A 47 -18.43 21.58 30.25
C LEU A 47 -17.55 21.71 31.50
N PRO A 48 -17.97 21.14 32.65
CA PRO A 48 -17.17 21.18 33.88
C PRO A 48 -15.79 20.54 33.65
N SER A 49 -14.73 21.25 34.03
CA SER A 49 -13.36 20.77 33.88
C SER A 49 -13.12 19.52 34.75
N LEU A 50 -12.48 18.50 34.18
CA LEU A 50 -11.98 17.38 34.96
C LEU A 50 -10.88 17.86 35.93
N PRO A 51 -10.87 17.41 37.19
CA PRO A 51 -9.78 17.66 38.12
C PRO A 51 -8.44 17.28 37.47
N PRO A 52 -7.40 18.14 37.54
CA PRO A 52 -6.10 17.86 36.93
C PRO A 52 -5.47 16.57 37.47
N ALA A 53 -5.79 16.21 38.71
CA ALA A 53 -5.39 14.95 39.32
C ALA A 53 -5.93 13.72 38.56
N LEU A 54 -7.19 13.74 38.11
CA LEU A 54 -7.78 12.62 37.36
C LEU A 54 -7.09 12.44 36.01
N LEU A 55 -6.73 13.53 35.34
CA LEU A 55 -6.03 13.48 34.06
C LEU A 55 -4.65 12.81 34.19
N GLY A 56 -3.92 13.14 35.26
CA GLY A 56 -2.65 12.48 35.60
C GLY A 56 -2.82 10.99 35.86
N TRP A 57 -3.89 10.60 36.58
CA TRP A 57 -4.19 9.18 36.84
C TRP A 57 -4.57 8.39 35.58
N ILE A 58 -5.26 9.00 34.61
CA ILE A 58 -5.59 8.35 33.33
C ILE A 58 -4.30 8.04 32.55
N ILE A 59 -3.39 9.02 32.45
CA ILE A 59 -2.11 8.84 31.74
C ILE A 59 -1.27 7.77 32.45
N ALA A 60 -1.11 7.88 33.77
CA ALA A 60 -0.36 6.90 34.57
C ALA A 60 -0.98 5.49 34.48
N GLY A 61 -2.31 5.39 34.57
CA GLY A 61 -3.05 4.14 34.46
C GLY A 61 -2.87 3.48 33.08
N SER A 62 -2.92 4.27 32.00
CA SER A 62 -2.67 3.76 30.64
C SER A 62 -1.25 3.20 30.50
N ALA A 63 -0.23 3.88 31.04
CA ALA A 63 1.15 3.41 31.02
C ALA A 63 1.34 2.10 31.82
N VAL A 64 0.69 1.99 32.99
CA VAL A 64 0.72 0.77 33.81
C VAL A 64 0.03 -0.40 33.10
N ILE A 65 -1.15 -0.18 32.50
CA ILE A 65 -1.87 -1.21 31.75
C ILE A 65 -1.04 -1.67 30.54
N GLY A 66 -0.47 -0.74 29.78
CA GLY A 66 0.41 -1.05 28.64
C GLY A 66 1.65 -1.84 29.07
N GLY A 67 2.29 -1.43 30.17
CA GLY A 67 3.42 -2.16 30.76
C GLY A 67 3.04 -3.56 31.23
N MET A 68 1.87 -3.72 31.87
CA MET A 68 1.37 -5.01 32.33
C MET A 68 1.06 -5.94 31.15
N GLN A 69 0.38 -5.46 30.11
CA GLN A 69 0.14 -6.24 28.89
C GLN A 69 1.44 -6.65 28.20
N ALA A 70 2.42 -5.75 28.12
CA ALA A 70 3.74 -6.06 27.58
C ALA A 70 4.47 -7.16 28.39
N LEU A 71 4.37 -7.12 29.72
CA LEU A 71 4.93 -8.14 30.62
C LEU A 71 4.20 -9.49 30.51
N LEU A 72 2.88 -9.48 30.37
CA LEU A 72 2.07 -10.68 30.21
C LEU A 72 2.35 -11.40 28.89
N PHE A 73 2.77 -10.69 27.84
CA PHE A 73 3.04 -11.26 26.52
C PHE A 73 4.39 -12.02 26.40
N ARG A 74 4.91 -12.56 27.49
CA ARG A 74 6.14 -13.37 27.48
C ARG A 74 5.89 -14.70 26.75
N LEU A 75 6.23 -14.75 25.46
CA LEU A 75 6.23 -15.99 24.69
C LEU A 75 7.31 -16.94 25.23
N THR A 76 6.87 -18.11 25.70
CA THR A 76 7.79 -19.21 26.00
C THR A 76 8.46 -19.68 24.69
N PRO A 77 9.78 -19.98 24.73
CA PRO A 77 10.54 -20.44 23.56
C PRO A 77 9.87 -21.55 22.72
N PRO A 78 9.24 -22.60 23.31
CA PRO A 78 8.57 -23.65 22.52
C PRO A 78 7.38 -23.13 21.71
N ILE A 79 6.60 -22.17 22.24
CA ILE A 79 5.47 -21.58 21.52
C ILE A 79 5.97 -20.72 20.36
N ALA A 80 7.07 -20.00 20.57
CA ALA A 80 7.71 -19.21 19.53
C ALA A 80 8.23 -20.08 18.38
N ALA A 81 8.84 -21.23 18.70
CA ALA A 81 9.28 -22.21 17.70
C ALA A 81 8.11 -22.71 16.87
N ARG A 82 7.03 -23.23 17.49
CA ARG A 82 5.85 -23.73 16.77
C ARG A 82 5.17 -22.67 15.89
N ARG A 83 5.08 -21.42 16.35
CA ARG A 83 4.51 -20.32 15.54
C ARG A 83 5.39 -19.94 14.36
N LEU A 84 6.71 -19.91 14.53
CA LEU A 84 7.64 -19.68 13.43
C LEU A 84 7.53 -20.80 12.40
N ASP A 85 7.43 -22.03 12.88
CA ASP A 85 7.29 -23.22 12.04
C ASP A 85 6.05 -23.14 11.15
N ARG A 86 4.88 -22.84 11.74
CA ARG A 86 3.62 -22.66 10.99
C ARG A 86 3.67 -21.50 10.00
N ARG A 87 4.31 -20.37 10.36
CA ARG A 87 4.32 -19.17 9.51
C ARG A 87 5.25 -19.31 8.31
N PHE A 88 6.34 -20.06 8.47
CA PHE A 88 7.31 -20.30 7.39
C PHE A 88 7.18 -21.69 6.76
N GLN A 89 6.13 -22.44 7.13
CA GLN A 89 5.88 -23.81 6.68
C GLN A 89 7.10 -24.73 6.84
N LEU A 90 7.86 -24.57 7.94
CA LEU A 90 9.10 -25.33 8.19
C LEU A 90 8.82 -26.79 8.66
N GLN A 91 7.58 -27.26 8.59
CA GLN A 91 7.14 -28.63 8.88
C GLN A 91 7.62 -29.20 10.24
N GLU A 92 7.47 -28.45 11.32
CA GLU A 92 7.90 -28.84 12.68
C GLU A 92 9.43 -29.07 12.79
N GLN A 93 10.25 -28.63 11.82
CA GLN A 93 11.70 -28.82 11.89
C GLN A 93 12.34 -28.11 13.08
N LEU A 94 11.84 -26.93 13.46
CA LEU A 94 12.39 -26.16 14.58
C LEU A 94 11.95 -26.72 15.93
N SER A 95 10.70 -27.18 16.04
CA SER A 95 10.20 -27.85 17.26
C SER A 95 10.92 -29.19 17.44
N THR A 96 11.06 -29.98 16.38
CA THR A 96 11.73 -31.28 16.41
C THR A 96 13.21 -31.15 16.75
N ALA A 97 13.91 -30.17 16.17
CA ALA A 97 15.31 -29.89 16.51
C ALA A 97 15.49 -29.46 17.98
N LEU A 98 14.48 -28.78 18.56
CA LEU A 98 14.49 -28.39 19.97
C LEU A 98 14.12 -29.55 20.92
N GLU A 99 13.29 -30.50 20.46
CA GLU A 99 12.94 -31.70 21.23
C GLU A 99 14.06 -32.76 21.19
N LEU A 100 14.80 -32.87 20.09
CA LEU A 100 15.95 -33.77 19.91
C LEU A 100 17.23 -33.34 20.66
N ASN A 101 17.11 -32.42 21.62
CA ASN A 101 18.21 -31.77 22.35
C ASN A 101 19.09 -32.72 23.20
N GLY A 102 18.89 -34.04 23.12
CA GLY A 102 19.59 -35.05 23.91
C GLY A 102 20.57 -35.96 23.16
N ALA A 103 20.53 -36.07 21.82
CA ALA A 103 21.33 -37.06 21.09
C ALA A 103 22.00 -36.48 19.82
N PRO A 104 23.28 -36.09 19.87
CA PRO A 104 23.95 -35.33 18.80
C PRO A 104 24.50 -36.18 17.62
N SER A 105 23.88 -37.31 17.26
CA SER A 105 24.44 -38.17 16.20
C SER A 105 23.67 -38.12 14.87
N GLY A 106 24.42 -37.87 13.78
CA GLY A 106 23.99 -38.04 12.39
C GLY A 106 23.01 -36.98 11.87
N VAL A 107 21.74 -37.35 11.75
CA VAL A 107 20.70 -36.54 11.08
C VAL A 107 20.35 -35.29 11.88
N ALA A 108 20.40 -35.36 13.21
CA ALA A 108 20.12 -34.22 14.09
C ALA A 108 21.12 -33.06 13.87
N ALA A 109 22.38 -33.38 13.51
CA ALA A 109 23.39 -32.37 13.23
C ALA A 109 23.13 -31.65 11.90
N GLN A 110 22.72 -32.38 10.85
CA GLN A 110 22.34 -31.78 9.57
C GLN A 110 21.09 -30.91 9.68
N LEU A 111 20.05 -31.38 10.38
CA LEU A 111 18.83 -30.59 10.61
C LEU A 111 19.14 -29.31 11.39
N ALA A 112 20.02 -29.37 12.39
CA ALA A 112 20.45 -28.18 13.11
C ALA A 112 21.20 -27.18 12.22
N GLN A 113 22.04 -27.66 11.29
CA GLN A 113 22.75 -26.80 10.34
C GLN A 113 21.79 -26.14 9.34
N GLN A 114 20.83 -26.89 8.80
CA GLN A 114 19.82 -26.35 7.89
C GLN A 114 18.89 -25.32 8.59
N ALA A 115 18.56 -25.54 9.86
CA ALA A 115 17.82 -24.58 10.68
C ALA A 115 18.60 -23.27 10.92
N LEU A 116 19.94 -23.34 11.03
CA LEU A 116 20.78 -22.15 11.15
C LEU A 116 20.79 -21.32 9.84
N GLU A 117 20.81 -21.97 8.68
CA GLU A 117 20.76 -21.26 7.41
C GLU A 117 19.40 -20.59 7.16
N SER A 118 18.30 -21.28 7.48
CA SER A 118 16.95 -20.73 7.33
C SER A 118 16.71 -19.55 8.28
N THR A 119 17.16 -19.65 9.54
CA THR A 119 17.05 -18.55 10.50
C THR A 119 17.85 -17.32 10.06
N ASN A 120 19.02 -17.50 9.44
CA ASN A 120 19.83 -16.39 8.93
C ASN A 120 19.16 -15.68 7.74
N ARG A 121 18.53 -16.44 6.81
CA ARG A 121 17.71 -15.86 5.72
C ARG A 121 16.50 -15.10 6.26
N ILE A 122 15.80 -15.67 7.24
CA ILE A 122 14.65 -15.02 7.88
C ILE A 122 15.09 -13.73 8.59
N GLN A 123 16.25 -13.73 9.28
CA GLN A 123 16.79 -12.52 9.90
C GLN A 123 17.04 -11.42 8.87
N HIS A 124 17.62 -11.76 7.72
CA HIS A 124 17.86 -10.80 6.65
C HIS A 124 16.56 -10.22 6.09
N TYR A 125 15.57 -11.09 5.83
CA TYR A 125 14.25 -10.68 5.36
C TYR A 125 13.51 -9.78 6.36
N VAL A 126 13.55 -10.15 7.64
CA VAL A 126 12.93 -9.37 8.72
C VAL A 126 13.63 -8.02 8.90
N LYS A 127 14.95 -7.95 8.75
CA LYS A 127 15.68 -6.67 8.82
C LYS A 127 15.31 -5.74 7.67
N ARG A 128 15.10 -6.28 6.47
CA ARG A 128 14.72 -5.51 5.27
C ARG A 128 13.25 -5.06 5.29
N THR A 129 12.35 -5.88 5.81
CA THR A 129 10.89 -5.62 5.80
C THR A 129 10.42 -4.80 7.00
N ARG A 130 11.29 -4.50 7.96
CA ARG A 130 10.92 -3.72 9.14
C ARG A 130 10.64 -2.27 8.76
N ARG A 131 9.36 -1.90 8.76
CA ARG A 131 8.96 -0.49 8.76
C ARG A 131 9.58 0.19 9.99
N PRO A 132 10.27 1.33 9.82
CA PRO A 132 10.83 2.07 10.94
C PRO A 132 9.70 2.49 11.88
N LEU A 133 9.85 2.31 13.20
CA LEU A 133 8.89 2.72 14.23
C LEU A 133 8.81 4.25 14.43
N TRP A 134 9.46 5.00 13.54
CA TRP A 134 9.52 6.46 13.59
C TRP A 134 8.16 7.16 13.46
N PRO A 135 7.20 6.71 12.61
CA PRO A 135 5.91 7.39 12.49
C PRO A 135 5.17 7.43 13.83
N ASP A 136 5.18 6.31 14.56
CA ASP A 136 4.51 6.20 15.84
C ASP A 136 5.17 7.07 16.92
N ALA A 137 6.51 7.15 16.92
CA ALA A 137 7.24 8.02 17.83
C ALA A 137 6.97 9.52 17.54
N PHE A 138 6.90 9.90 16.25
CA PHE A 138 6.51 11.25 15.85
C PHE A 138 5.09 11.58 16.26
N MET A 139 4.15 10.62 16.12
CA MET A 139 2.77 10.81 16.55
C MET A 139 2.69 11.10 18.05
N LEU A 140 3.38 10.32 18.90
CA LEU A 140 3.44 10.57 20.34
C LEU A 140 4.07 11.94 20.66
N GLY A 141 5.15 12.30 19.97
CA GLY A 141 5.78 13.61 20.14
C GLY A 141 4.86 14.77 19.78
N ALA A 142 4.14 14.66 18.67
CA ALA A 142 3.15 15.65 18.24
C ALA A 142 2.00 15.77 19.24
N LEU A 143 1.47 14.64 19.72
CA LEU A 143 0.41 14.61 20.72
C LEU A 143 0.86 15.31 22.02
N LEU A 144 2.09 15.04 22.47
CA LEU A 144 2.68 15.65 23.66
C LEU A 144 2.81 17.17 23.52
N LEU A 145 3.25 17.63 22.35
CA LEU A 145 3.33 19.05 22.03
C LEU A 145 1.94 19.70 22.04
N VAL A 146 0.92 19.06 21.48
CA VAL A 146 -0.48 19.54 21.52
C VAL A 146 -0.99 19.66 22.95
N LEU A 147 -0.78 18.66 23.80
CA LEU A 147 -1.21 18.73 25.21
C LEU A 147 -0.45 19.81 25.98
N ALA A 148 0.85 19.98 25.73
CA ALA A 148 1.64 21.05 26.32
C ALA A 148 1.13 22.44 25.90
N GLY A 149 0.78 22.60 24.61
CA GLY A 149 0.16 23.83 24.10
C GLY A 149 -1.20 24.11 24.74
N LEU A 150 -2.05 23.09 24.88
CA LEU A 150 -3.36 23.19 25.57
C LEU A 150 -3.18 23.59 27.03
N GLN A 151 -2.24 22.98 27.76
CA GLN A 151 -1.93 23.34 29.16
C GLN A 151 -1.42 24.78 29.30
N ALA A 152 -0.60 25.24 28.35
CA ALA A 152 -0.11 26.61 28.31
C ALA A 152 -1.23 27.63 28.05
N LEU A 153 -2.23 27.28 27.22
CA LEU A 153 -3.42 28.12 27.00
C LEU A 153 -4.37 28.15 28.19
N VAL A 154 -4.52 27.02 28.89
CA VAL A 154 -5.49 26.88 30.00
C VAL A 154 -4.93 27.41 31.32
N SER A 155 -3.61 27.60 31.47
CA SER A 155 -3.03 28.26 32.65
C SER A 155 -3.19 29.77 32.51
N PRO A 156 -4.17 30.43 33.17
CA PRO A 156 -4.27 31.88 33.07
C PRO A 156 -3.03 32.50 33.72
N PRO A 157 -2.25 33.33 33.01
CA PRO A 157 -1.26 34.18 33.64
C PRO A 157 -2.00 35.40 34.22
N ILE A 158 -2.98 35.17 35.08
CA ILE A 158 -3.54 36.25 35.87
C ILE A 158 -2.60 36.32 37.07
N PRO A 159 -1.61 37.25 37.09
CA PRO A 159 -0.88 37.51 38.32
C PRO A 159 -1.94 37.74 39.42
N PRO A 160 -1.76 37.19 40.63
CA PRO A 160 -2.67 37.47 41.73
C PRO A 160 -2.80 38.98 41.76
N VAL A 161 -4.02 39.47 41.54
CA VAL A 161 -4.32 40.90 41.48
C VAL A 161 -3.87 41.44 42.82
N GLY A 162 -2.64 41.98 42.86
CA GLY A 162 -2.12 42.68 44.00
C GLY A 162 -3.11 43.79 44.26
N SER A 163 -3.68 43.77 45.46
CA SER A 163 -4.51 44.79 46.09
C SER A 163 -4.74 45.99 45.17
N ALA A 164 -5.88 46.01 44.49
CA ALA A 164 -6.27 47.10 43.61
C ALA A 164 -6.01 48.43 44.32
N GLU A 165 -5.00 49.15 43.86
CA GLU A 165 -4.79 50.54 44.26
C GLU A 165 -6.04 51.30 43.79
N PRO A 166 -6.77 51.98 44.70
CA PRO A 166 -8.08 52.53 44.40
C PRO A 166 -7.93 53.57 43.30
N LEU A 167 -8.49 53.25 42.13
CA LEU A 167 -8.47 54.16 40.98
C LEU A 167 -9.09 55.52 41.37
N PRO A 168 -8.43 56.64 41.01
CA PRO A 168 -9.00 57.98 41.19
C PRO A 168 -10.23 58.15 40.30
N ALA A 169 -11.27 58.80 40.83
CA ALA A 169 -12.55 59.01 40.18
C ALA A 169 -12.39 59.73 38.83
N LEU A 170 -12.52 58.98 37.74
CA LEU A 170 -12.56 59.51 36.39
C LEU A 170 -13.94 60.12 36.12
N ASN A 171 -13.86 61.34 35.58
CA ASN A 171 -14.94 62.25 35.23
C ASN A 171 -15.93 61.64 34.23
N GLN A 172 -17.16 62.14 34.32
CA GLN A 172 -18.32 61.84 33.49
C GLN A 172 -18.16 62.11 31.98
N PRO A 173 -19.05 61.53 31.14
CA PRO A 173 -18.85 61.31 29.71
C PRO A 173 -19.30 62.48 28.82
N ASP A 174 -18.55 62.73 27.73
CA ASP A 174 -18.98 63.56 26.61
C ASP A 174 -19.62 62.70 25.49
N PRO A 175 -20.69 63.19 24.82
CA PRO A 175 -21.43 62.44 23.82
C PRO A 175 -20.89 62.59 22.39
N VAL A 176 -20.94 61.48 21.65
CA VAL A 176 -21.21 61.37 20.20
C VAL A 176 -20.21 62.03 19.22
N VAL A 177 -19.37 61.17 18.61
CA VAL A 177 -18.79 61.34 17.25
C VAL A 177 -18.82 59.93 16.62
N GLU A 178 -19.85 59.61 15.84
CA GLU A 178 -19.89 59.67 14.37
C GLU A 178 -19.27 58.42 13.70
N ALA A 179 -20.13 57.66 13.03
CA ALA A 179 -19.84 56.37 12.41
C ALA A 179 -18.98 56.52 11.14
N PRO A 180 -17.93 55.71 10.93
CA PRO A 180 -17.27 55.64 9.64
C PRO A 180 -18.10 54.82 8.63
N SER A 181 -18.18 55.40 7.44
CA SER A 181 -18.92 54.96 6.25
C SER A 181 -18.55 53.57 5.72
N PRO A 182 -19.47 52.89 5.02
CA PRO A 182 -19.24 51.60 4.36
C PRO A 182 -18.23 51.70 3.22
N GLU A 183 -17.30 50.75 3.21
CA GLU A 183 -16.23 50.54 2.24
C GLU A 183 -16.80 50.03 0.89
N PRO A 184 -16.29 50.51 -0.26
CA PRO A 184 -16.81 50.17 -1.59
C PRO A 184 -16.46 48.74 -2.03
N PRO A 185 -17.31 48.07 -2.83
CA PRO A 185 -17.04 46.73 -3.35
C PRO A 185 -15.89 46.73 -4.38
N PRO A 186 -15.02 45.69 -4.38
CA PRO A 186 -13.92 45.57 -5.34
C PRO A 186 -14.42 45.37 -6.79
N PRO A 187 -13.64 45.83 -7.79
CA PRO A 187 -14.04 45.85 -9.19
C PRO A 187 -14.18 44.44 -9.79
N ALA A 188 -15.17 44.33 -10.67
CA ALA A 188 -15.49 43.16 -11.46
C ALA A 188 -14.37 42.76 -12.44
N GLY A 189 -14.16 41.44 -12.53
CA GLY A 189 -13.91 40.75 -13.79
C GLY A 189 -12.48 40.81 -14.32
N GLU A 190 -11.58 40.04 -13.72
CA GLU A 190 -10.61 39.34 -14.56
C GLU A 190 -11.38 38.29 -15.37
N PRO A 191 -11.24 38.25 -16.71
CA PRO A 191 -11.82 37.19 -17.50
C PRO A 191 -11.18 35.88 -17.05
N ILE A 192 -11.94 35.09 -16.29
CA ILE A 192 -11.61 33.69 -16.04
C ILE A 192 -11.52 33.08 -17.44
N ALA A 193 -10.29 32.92 -17.92
CA ALA A 193 -10.04 32.26 -19.18
C ALA A 193 -10.76 30.92 -19.08
N ALA A 194 -11.79 30.73 -19.91
CA ALA A 194 -12.52 29.48 -19.95
C ALA A 194 -11.50 28.42 -20.34
N SER A 195 -10.98 27.70 -19.33
CA SER A 195 -10.03 26.61 -19.48
C SER A 195 -10.75 25.48 -20.18
N GLY A 196 -10.85 25.59 -21.51
CA GLY A 196 -11.37 24.55 -22.37
C GLY A 196 -10.67 23.24 -22.05
N THR A 197 -11.43 22.15 -22.12
CA THR A 197 -10.89 20.80 -22.02
C THR A 197 -9.85 20.60 -23.10
N ASP A 198 -8.58 20.57 -22.71
CA ASP A 198 -7.46 20.34 -23.63
C ASP A 198 -7.52 18.87 -24.06
N PRO A 199 -7.79 18.57 -25.35
CA PRO A 199 -7.95 17.19 -25.82
C PRO A 199 -6.70 16.34 -25.58
N GLY A 200 -5.51 16.96 -25.48
CA GLY A 200 -4.27 16.25 -25.19
C GLY A 200 -4.23 15.64 -23.78
N VAL A 201 -4.90 16.26 -22.80
CA VAL A 201 -4.98 15.74 -21.42
C VAL A 201 -5.86 14.50 -21.37
N LEU A 202 -6.97 14.50 -22.10
CA LEU A 202 -7.87 13.35 -22.16
C LEU A 202 -7.23 12.17 -22.90
N SER A 203 -6.47 12.42 -23.98
CA SER A 203 -5.79 11.34 -24.72
C SER A 203 -4.71 10.66 -23.89
N ALA A 204 -3.93 11.41 -23.10
CA ALA A 204 -2.91 10.85 -22.22
C ALA A 204 -3.53 9.95 -21.12
N LEU A 205 -4.64 10.40 -20.54
CA LEU A 205 -5.39 9.61 -19.56
C LEU A 205 -5.99 8.35 -20.20
N ALA A 206 -6.56 8.46 -21.40
CA ALA A 206 -7.14 7.34 -22.13
C ALA A 206 -6.08 6.27 -22.46
N ASP A 207 -4.89 6.66 -22.93
CA ASP A 207 -3.81 5.71 -23.23
C ASP A 207 -3.33 4.97 -21.97
N ALA A 208 -3.15 5.68 -20.84
CA ALA A 208 -2.76 5.04 -19.58
C ALA A 208 -3.81 4.05 -19.06
N LEU A 209 -5.11 4.33 -19.28
CA LEU A 209 -6.21 3.43 -18.92
C LEU A 209 -6.44 2.32 -19.96
N ARG A 210 -5.91 2.43 -21.17
CA ARG A 210 -6.10 1.42 -22.22
C ARG A 210 -5.24 0.17 -21.98
N ASP A 211 -4.09 0.33 -21.33
CA ASP A 211 -3.14 -0.76 -21.08
C ASP A 211 -3.65 -1.80 -20.07
N GLN A 212 -4.62 -1.45 -19.22
CA GLN A 212 -5.25 -2.39 -18.30
C GLN A 212 -6.61 -2.82 -18.84
N SER A 213 -6.82 -4.12 -19.02
CA SER A 213 -8.05 -4.65 -19.61
C SER A 213 -9.32 -4.27 -18.86
N ILE A 214 -9.21 -4.03 -17.55
CA ILE A 214 -10.32 -3.66 -16.67
C ILE A 214 -10.71 -2.17 -16.77
N THR A 215 -9.79 -1.30 -17.20
CA THR A 215 -10.05 0.15 -17.36
C THR A 215 -10.35 0.54 -18.81
N ARG A 216 -10.37 -0.44 -19.73
CA ARG A 216 -10.68 -0.25 -21.15
C ARG A 216 -12.01 0.47 -21.42
N PRO A 217 -13.12 0.16 -20.72
CA PRO A 217 -14.38 0.87 -20.95
C PRO A 217 -14.28 2.37 -20.63
N ALA A 218 -13.53 2.74 -19.58
CA ALA A 218 -13.29 4.13 -19.22
C ALA A 218 -12.41 4.84 -20.27
N ALA A 219 -11.37 4.17 -20.76
CA ALA A 219 -10.52 4.70 -21.83
C ALA A 219 -11.32 4.96 -23.13
N GLU A 220 -12.17 4.03 -23.55
CA GLU A 220 -13.01 4.17 -24.75
C GLU A 220 -14.06 5.28 -24.63
N ALA A 221 -14.54 5.58 -23.42
CA ALA A 221 -15.40 6.72 -23.17
C ALA A 221 -14.63 8.05 -23.26
N LEU A 222 -13.43 8.11 -22.67
CA LEU A 222 -12.54 9.27 -22.78
C LEU A 222 -12.13 9.59 -24.22
N ASP A 223 -11.80 8.57 -25.02
CA ASP A 223 -11.46 8.72 -26.44
C ASP A 223 -12.60 9.33 -27.27
N ARG A 224 -13.85 9.02 -26.91
CA ARG A 224 -15.06 9.58 -27.55
C ARG A 224 -15.39 10.99 -27.05
N GLY A 225 -14.66 11.49 -26.06
CA GLY A 225 -14.99 12.73 -25.35
C GLY A 225 -16.22 12.60 -24.42
N ASP A 226 -16.66 11.37 -24.13
CA ASP A 226 -17.79 11.09 -23.23
C ASP A 226 -17.29 11.03 -21.78
N ILE A 227 -17.15 12.21 -21.17
CA ILE A 227 -16.68 12.36 -19.80
C ILE A 227 -17.62 11.69 -18.79
N SER A 228 -18.93 11.76 -19.02
CA SER A 228 -19.93 11.07 -18.20
C SER A 228 -19.75 9.56 -18.24
N GLY A 229 -19.64 8.97 -19.44
CA GLY A 229 -19.42 7.53 -19.58
C GLY A 229 -18.10 7.06 -18.96
N ALA A 230 -17.07 7.90 -18.98
CA ALA A 230 -15.79 7.59 -18.33
C ALA A 230 -15.93 7.58 -16.80
N ALA A 231 -16.65 8.56 -16.22
CA ALA A 231 -16.90 8.62 -14.79
C ALA A 231 -17.72 7.41 -14.29
N ASP A 232 -18.75 7.00 -15.04
CA ASP A 232 -19.56 5.82 -14.70
C ASP A 232 -18.72 4.53 -14.73
N ALA A 233 -17.87 4.35 -15.74
CA ALA A 233 -16.96 3.21 -15.82
C ALA A 233 -15.92 3.19 -14.67
N LEU A 234 -15.48 4.36 -14.20
CA LEU A 234 -14.59 4.46 -13.03
C LEU A 234 -15.34 4.14 -11.72
N ARG A 235 -16.61 4.53 -11.57
CA ARG A 235 -17.43 4.14 -10.40
C ARG A 235 -17.66 2.63 -10.36
N GLU A 236 -17.95 2.01 -11.50
CA GLU A 236 -18.09 0.55 -11.59
C GLU A 236 -16.77 -0.17 -11.26
N LEU A 237 -15.62 0.38 -11.69
CA LEU A 237 -14.31 -0.12 -11.27
C LEU A 237 -14.12 0.00 -9.76
N ALA A 238 -14.52 1.12 -9.16
CA ALA A 238 -14.44 1.34 -7.72
C ALA A 238 -15.24 0.30 -6.92
N ASP A 239 -16.44 -0.07 -7.39
CA ASP A 239 -17.26 -1.13 -6.79
C ASP A 239 -16.58 -2.51 -6.88
N GLN A 240 -15.83 -2.77 -7.96
CA GLN A 240 -15.10 -4.03 -8.18
C GLN A 240 -13.73 -4.08 -7.50
N MET A 241 -13.25 -3.00 -6.88
CA MET A 241 -11.91 -2.90 -6.29
C MET A 241 -11.59 -3.96 -5.22
N GLY A 242 -12.62 -4.49 -4.55
CA GLY A 242 -12.48 -5.59 -3.59
C GLY A 242 -12.11 -6.93 -4.23
N GLU A 243 -12.45 -7.12 -5.51
CA GLU A 243 -12.21 -8.35 -6.27
C GLU A 243 -10.91 -8.30 -7.08
N ILE A 244 -10.40 -7.09 -7.36
CA ILE A 244 -9.17 -6.87 -8.11
C ILE A 244 -7.97 -7.36 -7.31
N SER A 245 -7.05 -8.08 -7.97
CA SER A 245 -5.83 -8.58 -7.34
C SER A 245 -4.89 -7.43 -6.91
N PRO A 246 -4.05 -7.62 -5.87
CA PRO A 246 -3.07 -6.60 -5.47
C PRO A 246 -2.12 -6.16 -6.59
N ALA A 247 -1.71 -7.10 -7.45
CA ALA A 247 -0.82 -6.82 -8.58
C ALA A 247 -1.50 -5.93 -9.64
N ALA A 248 -2.78 -6.15 -9.91
CA ALA A 248 -3.55 -5.31 -10.84
C ALA A 248 -3.76 -3.89 -10.28
N ARG A 249 -3.98 -3.75 -8.97
CA ARG A 249 -4.05 -2.43 -8.32
C ARG A 249 -2.73 -1.66 -8.43
N GLU A 250 -1.60 -2.33 -8.23
CA GLU A 250 -0.29 -1.72 -8.38
C GLU A 250 -0.02 -1.28 -9.83
N ALA A 251 -0.44 -2.08 -10.82
CA ALA A 251 -0.32 -1.72 -12.23
C ALA A 251 -1.17 -0.48 -12.60
N ILE A 252 -2.41 -0.39 -12.09
CA ILE A 252 -3.28 0.79 -12.28
C ILE A 252 -2.65 2.02 -11.59
N ALA A 253 -2.15 1.86 -10.36
CA ALA A 253 -1.49 2.95 -9.64
C ALA A 253 -0.30 3.51 -10.41
N GLU A 254 0.54 2.65 -11.00
CA GLU A 254 1.69 3.10 -11.78
C GLU A 254 1.28 3.81 -13.08
N ALA A 255 0.28 3.29 -13.79
CA ALA A 255 -0.28 3.94 -14.97
C ALA A 255 -0.82 5.35 -14.65
N LEU A 256 -1.53 5.50 -13.53
CA LEU A 256 -2.03 6.79 -13.06
C LEU A 256 -0.91 7.77 -12.69
N ARG A 257 0.21 7.30 -12.11
CA ARG A 257 1.38 8.16 -11.84
C ARG A 257 2.08 8.64 -13.09
N GLU A 258 2.18 7.79 -14.12
CA GLU A 258 2.76 8.18 -15.40
C GLU A 258 1.88 9.25 -16.07
N ALA A 259 0.57 9.00 -16.18
CA ALA A 259 -0.35 9.99 -16.74
C ALA A 259 -0.37 11.30 -15.92
N ALA A 260 -0.29 11.23 -14.59
CA ALA A 260 -0.16 12.43 -13.75
C ALA A 260 1.13 13.21 -14.03
N ARG A 261 2.24 12.57 -14.42
CA ARG A 261 3.49 13.26 -14.79
C ARG A 261 3.34 13.99 -16.12
N GLU A 262 2.66 13.40 -17.09
CA GLU A 262 2.39 14.01 -18.40
C GLU A 262 1.44 15.21 -18.28
N ILE A 263 0.39 15.08 -17.48
CA ILE A 263 -0.67 16.08 -17.35
C ILE A 263 -0.27 17.26 -16.43
N ALA A 264 0.72 17.07 -15.55
CA ALA A 264 1.09 18.06 -14.52
C ALA A 264 1.39 19.48 -15.05
N GLN A 265 1.91 19.61 -16.27
CA GLN A 265 2.19 20.91 -16.87
C GLN A 265 0.93 21.65 -17.32
N ALA A 266 -0.07 20.90 -17.82
CA ALA A 266 -1.31 21.47 -18.34
C ALA A 266 -2.36 21.67 -17.24
N ARG A 267 -2.46 20.71 -16.31
CA ARG A 267 -3.47 20.68 -15.24
C ARG A 267 -2.87 20.14 -13.93
N PRO A 268 -2.27 21.00 -13.09
CA PRO A 268 -1.65 20.55 -11.83
C PRO A 268 -2.67 19.92 -10.88
N ASP A 269 -3.88 20.46 -10.78
CA ASP A 269 -4.91 19.97 -9.84
C ASP A 269 -5.36 18.53 -10.15
N LEU A 270 -5.57 18.21 -11.45
CA LEU A 270 -5.93 16.86 -11.88
C LEU A 270 -4.77 15.88 -11.67
N ALA A 271 -3.55 16.31 -11.98
CA ALA A 271 -2.35 15.50 -11.76
C ALA A 271 -2.15 15.17 -10.28
N ASP A 272 -2.41 16.11 -9.37
CA ASP A 272 -2.32 15.86 -7.93
C ASP A 272 -3.41 14.90 -7.44
N GLN A 273 -4.63 14.99 -7.96
CA GLN A 273 -5.69 14.01 -7.69
C GLN A 273 -5.31 12.62 -8.19
N MET A 274 -4.78 12.49 -9.41
CA MET A 274 -4.35 11.20 -9.95
C MET A 274 -3.21 10.58 -9.13
N ARG A 275 -2.26 11.38 -8.63
CA ARG A 275 -1.22 10.90 -7.70
C ARG A 275 -1.82 10.42 -6.38
N ALA A 276 -2.76 11.18 -5.81
CA ALA A 276 -3.44 10.78 -4.58
C ALA A 276 -4.21 9.47 -4.75
N THR A 277 -4.91 9.29 -5.87
CA THR A 277 -5.60 8.03 -6.21
C THR A 277 -4.60 6.88 -6.41
N ALA A 278 -3.49 7.10 -7.12
CA ALA A 278 -2.45 6.09 -7.29
C ALA A 278 -1.84 5.64 -5.95
N ASP A 279 -1.59 6.57 -5.03
CA ASP A 279 -1.03 6.25 -3.71
C ASP A 279 -2.06 5.52 -2.83
N ALA A 280 -3.34 5.87 -2.93
CA ALA A 280 -4.42 5.14 -2.27
C ALA A 280 -4.54 3.70 -2.81
N LEU A 281 -4.35 3.49 -4.12
CA LEU A 281 -4.35 2.17 -4.74
C LEU A 281 -3.14 1.32 -4.35
N GLN A 282 -1.95 1.93 -4.22
CA GLN A 282 -0.72 1.20 -3.88
C GLN A 282 -0.63 0.86 -2.39
N PHE A 283 -0.94 1.82 -1.51
CA PHE A 283 -0.70 1.68 -0.07
C PHE A 283 -1.97 1.46 0.75
N GLY A 284 -3.14 1.73 0.17
CA GLY A 284 -4.42 1.59 0.84
C GLY A 284 -4.99 0.17 0.75
N ASP A 285 -5.91 -0.12 1.66
CA ASP A 285 -6.80 -1.25 1.53
C ASP A 285 -7.76 -1.03 0.34
N ALA A 286 -8.42 -2.09 -0.15
CA ALA A 286 -9.33 -2.00 -1.30
C ALA A 286 -10.38 -0.86 -1.17
N LEU A 287 -10.83 -0.59 0.06
CA LEU A 287 -11.75 0.51 0.38
C LEU A 287 -11.15 1.90 0.09
N ALA A 288 -9.86 2.11 0.42
CA ALA A 288 -9.18 3.38 0.16
C ALA A 288 -8.92 3.57 -1.34
N GLY A 289 -8.60 2.48 -2.04
CA GLY A 289 -8.50 2.48 -3.50
C GLY A 289 -9.82 2.85 -4.18
N ALA A 290 -10.94 2.26 -3.74
CA ALA A 290 -12.28 2.57 -4.25
C ALA A 290 -12.63 4.06 -4.07
N ALA A 291 -12.43 4.60 -2.87
CA ALA A 291 -12.67 6.01 -2.58
C ALA A 291 -11.79 6.95 -3.44
N GLY A 292 -10.54 6.55 -3.72
CA GLY A 292 -9.65 7.31 -4.60
C GLY A 292 -10.11 7.32 -6.06
N VAL A 293 -10.64 6.21 -6.57
CA VAL A 293 -11.18 6.11 -7.93
C VAL A 293 -12.49 6.87 -8.06
N GLU A 294 -13.36 6.81 -7.05
CA GLU A 294 -14.61 7.58 -6.99
C GLU A 294 -14.34 9.09 -6.97
N ALA A 295 -13.35 9.54 -6.18
CA ALA A 295 -12.94 10.94 -6.17
C ALA A 295 -12.41 11.42 -7.53
N LEU A 296 -11.75 10.54 -8.29
CA LEU A 296 -11.29 10.84 -9.65
C LEU A 296 -12.47 10.95 -10.62
N ALA A 297 -13.49 10.07 -10.51
CA ALA A 297 -14.71 10.14 -11.31
C ALA A 297 -15.47 11.46 -11.06
N ASP A 298 -15.63 11.85 -9.80
CA ASP A 298 -16.26 13.11 -9.42
C ASP A 298 -15.47 14.33 -9.91
N ALA A 299 -14.14 14.26 -9.89
CA ALA A 299 -13.30 15.33 -10.42
C ALA A 299 -13.44 15.48 -11.94
N LEU A 300 -13.60 14.36 -12.65
CA LEU A 300 -13.81 14.34 -14.08
C LEU A 300 -15.17 14.94 -14.46
N GLU A 301 -16.24 14.62 -13.73
CA GLU A 301 -17.58 15.21 -13.94
C GLU A 301 -17.63 16.71 -13.63
N ARG A 302 -16.85 17.17 -12.65
CA ARG A 302 -16.76 18.60 -12.31
C ARG A 302 -16.02 19.42 -13.36
N GLN A 303 -15.31 18.78 -14.30
CA GLN A 303 -14.75 19.52 -15.41
C GLN A 303 -15.88 20.04 -16.30
N PRO A 304 -16.01 21.37 -16.47
CA PRO A 304 -17.04 21.93 -17.32
C PRO A 304 -16.82 21.42 -18.74
N ALA A 305 -17.75 20.61 -19.25
CA ALA A 305 -17.81 20.32 -20.68
C ALA A 305 -17.94 21.67 -21.37
N ALA A 306 -16.91 22.08 -22.11
CA ALA A 306 -17.01 23.25 -22.97
C ALA A 306 -18.28 23.03 -23.81
N PRO A 307 -19.22 24.01 -23.86
CA PRO A 307 -20.43 23.85 -24.65
C PRO A 307 -19.98 23.54 -26.06
N VAL A 308 -20.21 22.29 -26.49
CA VAL A 308 -19.99 21.88 -27.87
C VAL A 308 -20.90 22.80 -28.65
N ALA A 309 -20.30 23.80 -29.31
CA ALA A 309 -21.04 24.72 -30.13
C ALA A 309 -21.66 23.87 -31.22
N ASP A 310 -22.94 23.55 -31.04
CA ASP A 310 -23.74 22.72 -31.92
C ASP A 310 -23.95 23.54 -33.20
N GLY A 311 -22.91 23.52 -34.03
CA GLY A 311 -22.73 24.34 -35.22
C GLY A 311 -23.59 23.81 -36.36
N GLY A 312 -24.90 23.94 -36.22
CA GLY A 312 -25.80 24.00 -37.36
C GLY A 312 -25.55 25.30 -38.13
N GLY A 313 -24.67 25.26 -39.12
CA GLY A 313 -24.35 26.45 -39.92
C GLY A 313 -23.50 26.14 -41.14
N GLY A 314 -24.15 25.79 -42.25
CA GLY A 314 -23.52 25.74 -43.56
C GLY A 314 -22.92 27.08 -43.98
N GLY A 315 -21.78 27.05 -44.67
CA GLY A 315 -21.18 28.26 -45.21
C GLY A 315 -19.78 28.04 -45.75
N ALA A 316 -19.69 27.89 -47.07
CA ALA A 316 -18.48 27.89 -47.90
C ALA A 316 -17.47 28.99 -47.55
N GLY A 317 -16.16 28.70 -47.68
CA GLY A 317 -15.16 29.73 -47.97
C GLY A 317 -13.75 29.52 -47.42
N ASN A 318 -12.87 28.97 -48.27
CA ASN A 318 -11.43 29.25 -48.41
C ASN A 318 -10.59 29.70 -47.19
N ALA A 319 -9.63 28.85 -46.80
CA ALA A 319 -8.23 29.25 -46.60
C ALA A 319 -7.29 28.02 -46.63
N PRO A 320 -6.02 28.16 -47.03
CA PRO A 320 -5.25 27.10 -47.68
C PRO A 320 -4.13 26.50 -46.82
N GLY A 321 -3.80 25.23 -47.12
CA GLY A 321 -2.41 24.78 -47.15
C GLY A 321 -1.80 24.21 -45.88
N SER A 322 -2.11 22.95 -45.57
CA SER A 322 -1.11 21.99 -45.09
C SER A 322 -1.51 20.57 -45.52
N GLN A 323 -1.06 20.21 -46.73
CA GLN A 323 -1.11 18.84 -47.24
C GLN A 323 -0.25 17.93 -46.34
N ARG A 324 -0.88 17.14 -45.48
CA ARG A 324 -0.28 15.93 -44.91
C ARG A 324 -1.12 14.72 -45.31
N ARG A 325 -0.77 14.19 -46.49
CA ARG A 325 -0.91 12.81 -46.97
C ARG A 325 -1.76 11.89 -46.08
N GLU A 326 -3.04 11.77 -46.42
CA GLU A 326 -3.85 10.61 -46.09
C GLU A 326 -3.40 9.46 -47.00
N GLN A 327 -2.74 8.46 -46.41
CA GLN A 327 -2.65 7.13 -47.00
C GLN A 327 -3.94 6.39 -46.66
N ALA A 328 -4.80 6.23 -47.66
CA ALA A 328 -5.96 5.38 -47.58
C ALA A 328 -5.51 3.92 -47.41
N PHE A 329 -5.71 3.37 -46.22
CA PHE A 329 -5.69 1.92 -46.01
C PHE A 329 -6.91 1.33 -46.70
N SER A 330 -6.67 0.59 -47.79
CA SER A 330 -7.67 -0.35 -48.33
C SER A 330 -7.72 -1.57 -47.40
N PRO A 331 -8.85 -1.85 -46.72
CA PRO A 331 -9.00 -3.09 -45.98
C PRO A 331 -9.04 -4.24 -46.99
N LEU A 332 -8.02 -5.08 -46.94
CA LEU A 332 -7.97 -6.34 -47.67
C LEU A 332 -9.07 -7.24 -47.09
N GLY A 333 -10.15 -7.38 -47.84
CA GLY A 333 -11.23 -8.32 -47.54
C GLY A 333 -10.69 -9.75 -47.55
N THR A 334 -10.60 -10.34 -46.37
CA THR A 334 -10.52 -11.79 -46.20
C THR A 334 -11.85 -12.26 -45.64
N ASP A 335 -12.69 -12.77 -46.54
CA ASP A 335 -13.87 -13.56 -46.19
C ASP A 335 -13.40 -14.79 -45.40
N GLY A 336 -13.72 -14.81 -44.11
CA GLY A 336 -13.47 -15.93 -43.22
C GLY A 336 -14.35 -17.13 -43.61
N ARG A 337 -13.81 -18.03 -44.42
CA ARG A 337 -14.22 -19.44 -44.40
C ARG A 337 -13.57 -20.10 -43.17
N PRO A 338 -14.34 -20.81 -42.32
CA PRO A 338 -13.77 -21.52 -41.20
C PRO A 338 -12.80 -22.59 -41.70
N PHE A 339 -11.56 -22.52 -41.23
CA PHE A 339 -10.53 -23.51 -41.50
C PHE A 339 -10.77 -24.68 -40.55
N GLU A 340 -11.26 -25.81 -41.08
CA GLU A 340 -11.32 -27.06 -40.33
C GLU A 340 -9.90 -27.58 -40.14
N LEU A 341 -9.43 -27.60 -38.88
CA LEU A 341 -8.20 -28.28 -38.51
C LEU A 341 -8.48 -29.79 -38.52
N GLU A 342 -8.13 -30.46 -39.63
CA GLU A 342 -7.96 -31.91 -39.66
C GLU A 342 -6.80 -32.30 -38.75
N SER A 343 -7.12 -32.70 -37.53
CA SER A 343 -6.23 -33.37 -36.59
C SER A 343 -6.03 -34.82 -37.02
N SER A 344 -5.23 -35.06 -38.07
CA SER A 344 -4.63 -36.38 -38.32
C SER A 344 -3.38 -36.54 -37.48
N GLY A 345 -3.57 -36.86 -36.21
CA GLY A 345 -2.52 -37.31 -35.31
C GLY A 345 -2.91 -38.69 -34.77
N ASP A 346 -2.18 -39.72 -35.19
CA ASP A 346 -2.32 -41.08 -34.66
C ASP A 346 -2.14 -41.05 -33.13
N GLY A 347 -3.24 -41.30 -32.42
CA GLY A 347 -3.26 -41.39 -30.97
C GLY A 347 -2.46 -42.61 -30.51
N GLN A 348 -1.23 -42.37 -30.06
CA GLN A 348 -0.46 -43.32 -29.28
C GLN A 348 -1.20 -43.53 -27.93
N VAL A 349 -1.87 -44.67 -27.80
CA VAL A 349 -2.52 -45.10 -26.56
C VAL A 349 -1.51 -45.21 -25.40
N PRO A 350 -1.91 -44.87 -24.16
CA PRO A 350 -1.04 -45.01 -22.99
C PRO A 350 -0.75 -46.48 -22.69
N ALA A 351 0.52 -46.80 -22.47
CA ALA A 351 0.92 -48.11 -21.97
C ALA A 351 0.40 -48.32 -20.53
N GLU A 352 -0.39 -49.38 -20.34
CA GLU A 352 -0.80 -49.91 -19.05
C GLU A 352 0.43 -50.25 -18.19
N GLY A 353 0.56 -49.57 -17.06
CA GLY A 353 1.56 -49.89 -16.05
C GLY A 353 1.20 -51.17 -15.31
N THR A 354 1.76 -52.29 -15.75
CA THR A 354 1.69 -53.58 -15.05
C THR A 354 2.55 -53.53 -13.78
N SER A 355 1.91 -53.38 -12.62
CA SER A 355 2.53 -53.60 -11.31
C SER A 355 2.39 -55.06 -10.91
N THR A 356 3.46 -55.85 -11.00
CA THR A 356 3.53 -57.17 -10.36
C THR A 356 4.97 -57.55 -9.98
N GLY A 357 5.22 -57.60 -8.66
CA GLY A 357 5.95 -58.65 -7.96
C GLY A 357 7.43 -58.98 -8.26
N GLN A 358 8.33 -58.50 -7.38
CA GLN A 358 9.28 -59.29 -6.55
C GLN A 358 10.37 -60.19 -7.25
N PRO A 359 11.30 -60.83 -6.51
CA PRO A 359 12.62 -60.33 -6.08
C PRO A 359 13.85 -61.03 -6.72
N GLY A 360 15.02 -60.38 -6.65
CA GLY A 360 16.32 -61.03 -6.42
C GLY A 360 17.08 -61.64 -7.61
N SER A 361 18.29 -61.13 -7.87
CA SER A 361 19.48 -61.97 -8.10
C SER A 361 20.75 -61.12 -8.19
N ASN A 362 21.77 -61.56 -7.46
CA ASN A 362 23.17 -61.19 -7.64
C ASN A 362 23.66 -61.65 -9.02
N GLN A 363 24.33 -60.79 -9.79
CA GLN A 363 25.50 -61.22 -10.56
C GLN A 363 26.44 -60.05 -10.92
N PRO A 364 27.77 -60.24 -10.85
CA PRO A 364 28.78 -59.23 -11.17
C PRO A 364 29.24 -59.33 -12.63
N GLY A 365 29.52 -58.18 -13.24
CA GLY A 365 30.10 -58.05 -14.58
C GLY A 365 29.68 -56.68 -15.13
N GLY A 366 30.52 -55.65 -15.13
CA GLY A 366 31.81 -55.66 -15.80
C GLY A 366 31.60 -55.04 -17.18
N LEU A 367 31.57 -53.70 -17.25
CA LEU A 367 31.82 -52.92 -18.46
C LEU A 367 32.23 -51.50 -18.05
N SER A 368 33.54 -51.32 -17.94
CA SER A 368 34.20 -50.04 -17.72
C SER A 368 34.08 -49.19 -18.99
N ILE A 369 33.17 -48.23 -19.00
CA ILE A 369 33.26 -47.11 -19.94
C ILE A 369 34.04 -45.99 -19.26
N ARG A 370 35.31 -45.94 -19.65
CA ARG A 370 36.26 -44.85 -19.43
C ARG A 370 35.74 -43.61 -20.15
N SER A 371 35.31 -42.59 -19.41
CA SER A 371 35.23 -41.22 -19.92
C SER A 371 36.18 -40.36 -19.10
N SER A 372 37.26 -39.95 -19.77
CA SER A 372 38.17 -38.87 -19.43
C SER A 372 37.43 -37.71 -18.73
N GLY A 373 37.89 -37.16 -17.61
CA GLY A 373 39.25 -36.67 -17.44
C GLY A 373 39.34 -35.24 -17.99
N GLY A 374 38.65 -34.31 -17.34
CA GLY A 374 38.63 -32.88 -17.69
C GLY A 374 38.33 -32.04 -16.46
N SER A 375 39.31 -31.98 -15.54
CA SER A 375 39.31 -31.02 -14.44
C SER A 375 39.55 -29.61 -15.01
N ALA A 376 38.49 -28.80 -15.06
CA ALA A 376 38.58 -27.36 -15.15
C ALA A 376 37.70 -26.77 -14.05
N SER A 377 38.33 -26.54 -12.90
CA SER A 377 37.78 -25.81 -11.77
C SER A 377 37.66 -24.32 -12.15
N GLY A 378 36.44 -23.86 -12.34
CA GLY A 378 36.10 -22.44 -12.39
C GLY A 378 34.60 -22.28 -12.13
N PRO A 379 34.16 -21.44 -11.18
CA PRO A 379 32.74 -21.18 -11.00
C PRO A 379 32.23 -20.44 -12.23
N VAL A 380 31.50 -21.14 -13.09
CA VAL A 380 30.72 -20.50 -14.15
C VAL A 380 29.60 -19.74 -13.47
N GLN A 381 29.76 -18.41 -13.42
CA GLN A 381 28.71 -17.48 -13.03
C GLN A 381 27.61 -17.60 -14.10
N ALA A 382 26.58 -18.40 -13.79
CA ALA A 382 25.38 -18.47 -14.59
C ALA A 382 24.74 -17.08 -14.55
N ALA A 383 24.84 -16.36 -15.66
CA ALA A 383 24.09 -15.13 -15.87
C ALA A 383 22.59 -15.45 -15.74
N ASP A 384 21.88 -14.55 -15.05
CA ASP A 384 20.46 -14.65 -14.76
C ASP A 384 19.64 -14.97 -16.00
N ASP A 385 19.12 -16.20 -16.05
CA ASP A 385 18.14 -16.64 -17.04
C ASP A 385 16.80 -15.94 -16.71
N PRO A 386 16.33 -14.98 -17.53
CA PRO A 386 15.14 -14.18 -17.25
C PRO A 386 13.84 -15.00 -17.29
N LEU A 387 13.90 -16.29 -17.66
CA LEU A 387 12.75 -17.20 -17.68
C LEU A 387 12.67 -18.11 -16.45
N ARG A 388 13.58 -17.97 -15.48
CA ARG A 388 13.56 -18.79 -14.27
C ARG A 388 12.54 -18.25 -13.27
N ILE A 389 11.30 -18.73 -13.40
CA ILE A 389 10.20 -18.43 -12.48
C ILE A 389 10.67 -18.75 -11.04
N PRO A 390 10.66 -17.77 -10.12
CA PRO A 390 11.06 -17.97 -8.73
C PRO A 390 10.27 -19.12 -8.10
N THR A 391 10.96 -20.03 -7.42
CA THR A 391 10.38 -21.26 -6.85
C THR A 391 9.20 -20.98 -5.90
N ASP A 392 9.18 -19.81 -5.27
CA ASP A 392 8.11 -19.29 -4.42
C ASP A 392 6.81 -18.98 -5.17
N VAL A 393 6.86 -18.67 -6.47
CA VAL A 393 5.66 -18.49 -7.31
C VAL A 393 5.08 -19.85 -7.73
N ARG A 394 5.93 -20.89 -7.83
CA ARG A 394 5.54 -22.23 -8.26
C ARG A 394 4.65 -22.96 -7.24
N ASP A 395 4.81 -22.64 -5.95
CA ASP A 395 4.03 -23.26 -4.87
C ASP A 395 2.64 -22.61 -4.67
N VAL A 396 2.45 -21.36 -5.09
CA VAL A 396 1.14 -20.68 -5.01
C VAL A 396 0.16 -21.26 -6.03
N VAL A 397 0.63 -21.57 -7.24
CA VAL A 397 -0.20 -22.19 -8.29
C VAL A 397 -0.58 -23.63 -7.92
N ARG A 398 0.30 -24.37 -7.23
CA ARG A 398 0.03 -25.77 -6.86
C ARG A 398 -1.03 -25.90 -5.74
N ASN A 399 -1.10 -24.94 -4.83
CA ASN A 399 -2.13 -24.90 -3.78
C ASN A 399 -3.50 -24.42 -4.28
N TYR A 400 -3.57 -23.76 -5.44
CA TYR A 400 -4.84 -23.28 -6.01
C TYR A 400 -5.54 -24.33 -6.90
N PHE A 401 -4.82 -25.35 -7.37
CA PHE A 401 -5.33 -26.37 -8.30
C PHE A 401 -5.30 -27.82 -7.75
N SER A 402 -5.13 -28.00 -6.44
CA SER A 402 -5.26 -29.32 -5.81
C SER A 402 -6.70 -29.51 -5.30
N PRO A 403 -7.47 -30.49 -5.80
CA PRO A 403 -8.88 -30.70 -5.43
C PRO A 403 -9.08 -31.17 -3.99
#